data_AF-A0A833FY87-F1
#
_entry.id   AF-A0A833FY87-F1
#
_cell.length_a   1.000
_cell.length_b   1.000
_cell.length_c   1.000
_cell.angle_alpha   90.00
_cell.angle_beta   90.00
_cell.angle_gamma   90.00
#
_symmetry.space_group_name_H-M   'P 1'
#
loop_
_entity.id
_entity.type
_entity.pdbx_description
1 polymer ?
#
loop_
_entity_poly.entity_id
_entity_poly.type
_entity_poly.pdbx_seq_one_letter_code
_entity_poly.pdbx_strand_id
1 'polypeptide(L)'
;MQSIGMTPKKGTADDALNYLFDAWSQALENGVAPPMLAYSAIYVALTDLVAAYGETAVADLAEGLSDRILKGEFTLYRSKN
;
A
#
# COMPACT_ATOMS: atom_id res chain seq x y z
N MET A 1 18.73 36.59 -6.07
CA MET A 1 18.67 35.13 -5.86
C MET A 1 17.39 34.84 -5.09
N GLN A 2 16.28 34.56 -5.79
CA GLN A 2 15.00 34.28 -5.12
C GLN A 2 15.01 32.81 -4.67
N SER A 3 14.83 32.59 -3.37
CA SER A 3 14.60 31.26 -2.79
C SER A 3 13.25 30.75 -3.29
N ILE A 4 13.28 29.82 -4.23
CA ILE A 4 12.10 29.06 -4.63
C ILE A 4 11.73 28.19 -3.43
N GLY A 5 10.81 28.69 -2.61
CA GLY A 5 10.21 27.93 -1.53
C GLY A 5 9.40 26.79 -2.14
N MET A 6 10.04 25.63 -2.31
CA MET A 6 9.32 24.39 -2.55
C MET A 6 8.69 23.97 -1.21
N THR A 7 7.60 24.62 -0.82
CA THR A 7 6.73 24.05 0.21
C THR A 7 6.29 22.68 -0.27
N PRO A 8 6.54 21.60 0.48
CA PRO A 8 6.09 20.27 0.08
C PRO A 8 4.56 20.32 -0.08
N LYS A 9 4.09 20.01 -1.29
CA LYS A 9 2.65 19.89 -1.54
C LYS A 9 2.12 18.84 -0.58
N LYS A 10 1.17 19.20 0.29
CA LYS A 10 0.48 18.24 1.16
C LYS A 10 -0.30 17.30 0.23
N GLY A 11 0.23 16.11 -0.04
CA GLY A 11 -0.40 15.13 -0.92
C GLY A 11 -1.75 14.70 -0.35
N THR A 12 -2.73 14.51 -1.21
CA THR A 12 -4.02 13.91 -0.86
C THR A 12 -3.92 12.38 -0.80
N ALA A 13 -4.94 11.72 -0.24
CA ALA A 13 -5.03 10.25 -0.28
C ALA A 13 -5.08 9.74 -1.73
N ASP A 14 -5.79 10.46 -2.61
CA ASP A 14 -5.87 10.14 -4.03
C ASP A 14 -4.51 10.29 -4.73
N ASP A 15 -3.74 11.34 -4.38
CA ASP A 15 -2.37 11.50 -4.91
C ASP A 15 -1.49 10.30 -4.52
N ALA A 16 -1.54 9.86 -3.26
CA ALA A 16 -0.76 8.72 -2.77
C ALA A 16 -1.15 7.41 -3.48
N LEU A 17 -2.44 7.19 -3.71
CA LEU A 17 -2.94 6.02 -4.43
C LEU A 17 -2.46 6.01 -5.89
N ASN A 18 -2.49 7.16 -6.57
CA ASN A 18 -1.98 7.28 -7.93
C ASN A 18 -0.48 6.99 -8.00
N TYR A 19 0.33 7.49 -7.06
CA TYR A 19 1.75 7.14 -6.99
C TYR A 19 1.99 5.64 -6.83
N LEU A 20 1.17 4.96 -6.03
CA LEU A 20 1.25 3.50 -5.88
C LEU A 20 0.90 2.78 -7.18
N PHE A 21 -0.13 3.21 -7.91
CA PHE A 21 -0.46 2.62 -9.21
C PHE A 21 0.62 2.83 -10.26
N ASP A 22 1.20 4.03 -10.33
CA ASP A 22 2.28 4.33 -11.26
C ASP A 22 3.53 3.49 -10.96
N ALA A 23 3.87 3.32 -9.67
CA ALA A 23 4.95 2.43 -9.24
C ALA A 23 4.63 0.97 -9.58
N TRP A 24 3.35 0.57 -9.48
CA TRP A 24 2.90 -0.77 -9.83
C TRP A 24 3.10 -1.06 -11.31
N SER A 25 2.62 -0.18 -12.18
CA SER A 25 2.77 -0.29 -13.63
C SER A 25 4.23 -0.38 -14.04
N GLN A 26 5.09 0.49 -13.50
CA GLN A 26 6.53 0.48 -13.77
C GLN A 26 7.20 -0.83 -13.34
N ALA A 27 6.84 -1.38 -12.18
CA ALA A 27 7.42 -2.65 -11.72
C ALA A 27 7.04 -3.81 -12.66
N LEU A 28 5.80 -3.85 -13.15
CA LEU A 28 5.36 -4.86 -14.11
C LEU A 28 6.08 -4.74 -15.46
N GLU A 29 6.27 -3.51 -15.96
CA GLU A 29 7.03 -3.24 -17.19
C GLU A 29 8.49 -3.71 -17.08
N ASN A 30 9.07 -3.64 -15.88
CA ASN A 30 10.42 -4.13 -15.58
C ASN A 30 10.47 -5.65 -15.30
N GLY A 31 9.37 -6.38 -15.47
CA GLY A 31 9.33 -7.84 -15.32
C GLY A 31 9.19 -8.34 -13.89
N VAL A 32 8.83 -7.49 -12.93
CA VAL A 32 8.55 -7.93 -11.55
C VAL A 32 7.21 -8.67 -11.54
N ALA A 33 7.21 -9.88 -10.98
CA ALA A 33 5.99 -10.66 -10.86
C ALA A 33 4.99 -9.99 -9.89
N PRO A 34 3.69 -9.86 -10.24
CA PRO A 34 2.70 -9.20 -9.39
C PRO A 34 2.64 -9.72 -7.94
N PRO A 35 2.72 -11.05 -7.67
CA PRO A 35 2.73 -11.55 -6.29
C PRO A 35 3.93 -11.07 -5.48
N MET A 36 5.12 -10.98 -6.09
CA MET A 36 6.34 -10.49 -5.43
C MET A 36 6.21 -9.02 -5.07
N LEU A 37 5.61 -8.22 -5.95
CA LEU A 37 5.35 -6.81 -5.68
C LEU A 37 4.34 -6.64 -4.55
N ALA A 38 3.27 -7.44 -4.54
CA ALA A 38 2.28 -7.44 -3.46
C ALA A 38 2.89 -7.79 -2.10
N TYR A 39 3.70 -8.85 -2.01
CA TYR A 39 4.40 -9.21 -0.77
C TYR A 39 5.35 -8.11 -0.30
N SER A 40 6.08 -7.51 -1.24
CA SER A 40 7.00 -6.40 -0.93
C SER A 40 6.25 -5.17 -0.41
N ALA A 41 5.12 -4.83 -1.03
CA ALA A 41 4.28 -3.70 -0.61
C ALA A 41 3.73 -3.89 0.81
N ILE A 42 3.27 -5.11 1.14
CA ILE A 42 2.81 -5.44 2.50
C ILE A 42 3.97 -5.28 3.49
N TYR A 43 5.16 -5.80 3.17
CA TYR A 43 6.32 -5.69 4.04
C TYR A 43 6.70 -4.22 4.31
N VAL A 44 6.77 -3.39 3.26
CA VAL A 44 7.08 -1.96 3.39
C VAL A 44 6.01 -1.25 4.21
N ALA A 45 4.72 -1.47 3.92
CA ALA A 45 3.63 -0.85 4.64
C ALA A 45 3.66 -1.19 6.14
N LEU A 46 3.85 -2.47 6.49
CA LEU A 46 3.94 -2.89 7.89
C LEU A 46 5.20 -2.33 8.57
N THR A 47 6.34 -2.27 7.87
CA THR A 47 7.57 -1.70 8.42
C THR A 47 7.41 -0.23 8.76
N ASP A 48 6.82 0.56 7.86
CA ASP A 48 6.56 1.99 8.09
C ASP A 48 5.56 2.21 9.23
N LEU A 49 4.49 1.40 9.29
CA LEU A 49 3.52 1.48 10.37
C LEU A 49 4.15 1.12 11.73
N VAL A 50 5.01 0.10 11.79
CA VAL A 50 5.69 -0.30 13.03
C VAL A 50 6.66 0.80 13.46
N ALA A 51 7.40 1.40 12.53
CA ALA A 51 8.28 2.52 12.84
C ALA A 51 7.52 3.73 13.40
N ALA A 52 6.30 3.98 12.93
CA ALA A 52 5.47 5.11 13.36
C ALA A 52 4.71 4.85 14.68
N TYR A 53 4.24 3.62 14.91
CA TYR A 53 3.25 3.31 15.96
C TYR A 53 3.64 2.18 16.91
N GLY A 54 4.74 1.46 16.65
CA GLY A 54 5.20 0.32 17.43
C GLY A 54 4.53 -1.01 17.05
N GLU A 55 5.17 -2.13 17.42
CA GLU A 55 4.76 -3.47 16.98
C GLU A 55 3.36 -3.85 17.46
N THR A 56 3.03 -3.59 18.72
CA THR A 56 1.73 -3.98 19.30
C THR A 56 0.57 -3.28 18.61
N ALA A 57 0.67 -1.96 18.37
CA ALA A 57 -0.39 -1.20 17.71
C ALA A 57 -0.64 -1.69 16.28
N VAL A 58 0.41 -2.10 15.56
CA VAL A 58 0.29 -2.64 14.20
C VAL A 58 -0.21 -4.08 14.19
N ALA A 59 0.14 -4.89 15.19
CA ALA A 59 -0.41 -6.22 15.37
C ALA A 59 -1.94 -6.14 15.59
N ASP A 60 -2.40 -5.23 16.45
CA ASP A 60 -3.82 -4.98 16.69
C ASP A 60 -4.53 -4.47 15.43
N LEU A 61 -3.89 -3.57 14.66
CA LEU A 61 -4.41 -3.10 13.36
C LEU A 61 -4.56 -4.26 12.36
N ALA A 62 -3.58 -5.18 12.33
CA ALA A 62 -3.56 -6.32 11.42
C ALA A 62 -4.51 -7.45 11.87
N GLU A 63 -5.00 -7.40 13.11
CA GLU A 63 -5.96 -8.37 13.63
C GLU A 63 -7.22 -8.41 12.75
N GLY A 64 -7.70 -9.62 12.45
CA GLY A 64 -8.89 -9.82 11.62
C GLY A 64 -8.67 -9.64 10.11
N LEU A 65 -7.47 -9.30 9.62
CA LEU A 65 -7.19 -9.28 8.18
C LEU A 65 -7.40 -10.66 7.53
N SER A 66 -7.01 -11.73 8.22
CA SER A 66 -7.27 -13.12 7.77
C SER A 66 -8.76 -13.36 7.54
N ASP A 67 -9.60 -12.92 8.46
CA ASP A 67 -11.04 -13.13 8.40
C ASP A 67 -11.66 -12.33 7.25
N ARG A 68 -11.19 -11.11 7.02
CA ARG A 68 -11.60 -10.26 5.90
C ARG A 68 -11.23 -10.88 4.55
N ILE A 69 -10.03 -11.44 4.44
CA ILE A 69 -9.59 -12.21 3.26
C ILE A 69 -10.53 -13.40 3.04
N LEU A 70 -10.80 -14.20 4.08
CA LEU A 70 -11.67 -15.38 3.98
C LEU A 70 -13.12 -15.02 3.66
N LYS A 71 -13.60 -13.85 4.09
CA LYS A 71 -14.91 -13.30 3.72
C LYS A 71 -14.96 -12.78 2.27
N GLY A 72 -13.83 -12.75 1.58
CA GLY A 72 -13.70 -12.34 0.19
C GLY A 72 -13.71 -10.83 0.00
N GLU A 73 -13.38 -10.04 1.03
CA GLU A 73 -13.37 -8.58 0.95
C GLU A 73 -12.40 -8.05 -0.12
N PHE A 74 -11.33 -8.79 -0.39
CA PHE A 74 -10.30 -8.45 -1.39
C PHE A 74 -10.46 -9.22 -2.70
N THR A 75 -11.56 -9.97 -2.88
CA THR A 75 -11.82 -10.73 -4.10
C THR A 75 -12.62 -9.86 -5.08
N LEU A 76 -11.94 -9.33 -6.11
CA LEU A 76 -12.55 -8.44 -7.12
C LEU A 76 -13.61 -9.13 -8.00
N TYR A 77 -13.63 -10.47 -8.07
CA TYR A 77 -14.61 -11.24 -8.83
C TYR A 77 -15.34 -12.25 -7.94
N ARG A 78 -16.42 -11.83 -7.28
CA ARG A 78 -17.45 -12.79 -6.85
C ARG A 78 -18.25 -13.18 -8.09
N SER A 79 -17.97 -14.35 -8.66
CA SER A 79 -18.84 -14.94 -9.69
C SER A 79 -20.28 -14.95 -9.15
N LYS A 80 -21.18 -14.22 -9.81
CA LYS A 80 -22.61 -14.42 -9.61
C LYS A 80 -22.92 -15.80 -10.18
N ASN A 81 -22.99 -16.80 -9.31
CA ASN A 81 -23.77 -18.00 -9.60
C ASN A 81 -25.25 -17.70 -9.40
#